data_AF-A0A7W5DW23-F1
#
_entry.id   AF-A0A7W5DW23-F1
#
_cell.length_a   1.000
_cell.length_b   1.000
_cell.length_c   1.000
_cell.angle_alpha   90.00
_cell.angle_beta   90.00
_cell.angle_gamma   90.00
#
_symmetry.space_group_name_H-M   'P 1'
#
loop_
_entity.id
_entity.type
_entity.pdbx_description
1 polymer ?
#
loop_
_entity_poly.entity_id
_entity_poly.type
_entity_poly.pdbx_seq_one_letter_code
_entity_poly.pdbx_strand_id
1 'polypeptide(L)'
;MNAKPGDNTPAGRNAPVGRIDQMRKSYTLGGLLENDVDADPMVQFHHWFNEAAGHEADQDDAVEDDDASKSGIPPWFEPNAMTLSTSTPEGRVSSRVVLLKGVEQAQFVFFTNYDSVKSQQITANPMVSLCFFWPHLQRQVMIAGRAERISRDRSEKYFHSRPRESQLGAHASTQSAVIESRAVLENRIKELADRYPGDTVIPLPDNWGGLAVEPTEMEFWQGRDSRLHDRIVYRRELDQPPGTPWKIVRLSP
;
A
#
# COMPACT_ATOMS: atom_id res chain seq x y z
N MET A 1 32.76 -0.89 -62.04
CA MET A 1 32.90 -0.59 -60.59
C MET A 1 31.61 -1.01 -59.92
N ASN A 2 31.56 -2.21 -59.32
CA ASN A 2 30.37 -2.74 -58.67
C ASN A 2 30.41 -2.40 -57.18
N ALA A 3 29.47 -1.57 -56.72
CA ALA A 3 29.27 -1.30 -55.31
C ALA A 3 28.61 -2.53 -54.64
N LYS A 4 29.19 -3.02 -53.54
CA LYS A 4 28.56 -4.02 -52.68
C LYS A 4 27.54 -3.33 -51.77
N PRO A 5 26.33 -3.89 -51.59
CA PRO A 5 25.30 -3.30 -50.75
C PRO A 5 25.70 -3.38 -49.26
N GLY A 6 25.36 -2.30 -48.54
CA GLY A 6 25.62 -2.14 -47.12
C GLY A 6 24.84 -3.16 -46.28
N ASP A 7 25.55 -3.77 -45.35
CA ASP A 7 25.00 -4.59 -44.28
C ASP A 7 24.24 -3.66 -43.32
N ASN A 8 22.93 -3.55 -43.54
CA ASN A 8 22.02 -2.77 -42.71
C ASN A 8 21.27 -3.75 -41.78
N THR A 9 22.02 -4.39 -40.88
CA THR A 9 21.43 -5.17 -39.81
C THR A 9 21.11 -4.22 -38.64
N PRO A 10 19.83 -4.02 -38.26
CA PRO A 10 19.52 -3.21 -37.09
C PRO A 10 19.95 -4.01 -35.86
N ALA A 11 21.01 -3.55 -35.20
CA ALA A 11 21.46 -4.08 -33.92
C ALA A 11 20.34 -3.87 -32.88
N GLY A 12 19.49 -4.87 -32.72
CA GLY A 12 18.47 -4.95 -31.67
C GLY A 12 19.15 -4.78 -30.32
N ARG A 13 18.75 -3.73 -29.60
CA ARG A 13 19.21 -3.38 -28.26
C ARG A 13 18.78 -4.45 -27.24
N ASN A 14 19.52 -5.55 -27.15
CA ASN A 14 19.55 -6.41 -25.97
C ASN A 14 20.90 -6.18 -25.27
N ALA A 15 21.06 -5.00 -24.66
CA ALA A 15 22.11 -4.85 -23.66
C ALA A 15 21.78 -5.85 -22.53
N PRO A 16 22.72 -6.72 -22.13
CA PRO A 16 22.48 -7.64 -21.02
C PRO A 16 22.12 -6.81 -19.79
N VAL A 17 21.05 -7.21 -19.11
CA VAL A 17 20.74 -6.64 -17.78
C VAL A 17 21.98 -6.89 -16.92
N GLY A 18 22.45 -5.86 -16.20
CA GLY A 18 23.64 -5.95 -15.34
C GLY A 18 23.54 -7.11 -14.34
N ARG A 19 24.64 -7.44 -13.65
CA ARG A 19 24.71 -8.56 -12.69
C ARG A 19 23.74 -8.39 -11.51
N ILE A 20 22.48 -8.77 -11.70
CA ILE A 20 21.40 -8.68 -10.70
C ILE A 20 21.79 -9.46 -9.44
N ASP A 21 22.47 -10.60 -9.61
CA ASP A 21 22.98 -11.46 -8.53
C ASP A 21 23.94 -10.73 -7.57
N GLN A 22 24.54 -9.62 -8.01
CA GLN A 22 25.52 -8.84 -7.25
C GLN A 22 24.95 -7.55 -6.64
N MET A 23 23.69 -7.19 -6.93
CA MET A 23 23.07 -5.94 -6.45
C MET A 23 22.69 -6.00 -4.96
N ARG A 24 22.90 -7.16 -4.31
CA ARG A 24 22.51 -7.40 -2.93
C ARG A 24 23.31 -6.56 -1.95
N LYS A 25 22.61 -5.96 -0.98
CA LYS A 25 23.19 -5.29 0.19
C LYS A 25 23.04 -6.16 1.43
N SER A 26 23.97 -6.03 2.37
CA SER A 26 23.85 -6.62 3.71
C SER A 26 22.92 -5.76 4.58
N TYR A 27 22.10 -6.41 5.40
CA TYR A 27 21.23 -5.74 6.36
C TYR A 27 21.86 -5.77 7.76
N THR A 28 21.86 -4.65 8.46
CA THR A 28 22.62 -4.46 9.71
C THR A 28 21.94 -3.48 10.68
N LEU A 29 20.76 -2.93 10.35
CA LEU A 29 20.21 -1.75 11.06
C LEU A 29 19.42 -2.05 12.34
N GLY A 30 19.20 -3.31 12.70
CA GLY A 30 18.46 -3.64 13.92
C GLY A 30 18.22 -5.14 14.07
N GLY A 31 17.69 -5.56 15.21
CA GLY A 31 17.26 -6.94 15.49
C GLY A 31 15.83 -6.94 16.04
N LEU A 32 15.21 -8.12 16.05
CA LEU A 32 13.86 -8.30 16.57
C LEU A 32 13.78 -9.59 17.38
N LEU A 33 13.69 -9.47 18.70
CA LEU A 33 13.46 -10.59 19.62
C LEU A 33 12.01 -10.65 20.07
N GLU A 34 11.59 -11.82 20.56
CA GLU A 34 10.24 -12.09 21.06
C GLU A 34 9.86 -11.18 22.24
N ASN A 35 10.85 -10.75 23.03
CA ASN A 35 10.63 -9.85 24.16
C ASN A 35 10.67 -8.37 23.76
N ASP A 36 11.06 -8.07 22.51
CA ASP A 36 11.16 -6.71 21.99
C ASP A 36 9.84 -6.25 21.34
N VAL A 37 8.85 -7.14 21.27
CA VAL A 37 7.59 -6.87 20.58
C VAL A 37 6.41 -6.75 21.53
N ASP A 38 5.46 -5.88 21.17
CA ASP A 38 4.23 -5.73 21.92
C ASP A 38 3.34 -6.98 21.83
N ALA A 39 2.51 -7.24 22.82
CA ALA A 39 1.54 -8.35 22.77
C ALA A 39 0.41 -8.08 21.74
N ASP A 40 0.11 -6.81 21.46
CA ASP A 40 -0.83 -6.38 20.44
C ASP A 40 -0.09 -5.98 19.15
N PRO A 41 -0.29 -6.72 18.03
CA PRO A 41 0.38 -6.39 16.77
C PRO A 41 -0.03 -5.04 16.19
N MET A 42 -1.18 -4.47 16.60
CA MET A 42 -1.58 -3.13 16.19
C MET A 42 -0.69 -2.08 16.85
N VAL A 43 -0.36 -2.24 18.14
CA VAL A 43 0.59 -1.38 18.85
C VAL A 43 1.97 -1.51 18.21
N GLN A 44 2.42 -2.75 17.98
CA GLN A 44 3.70 -3.01 17.29
C GLN A 44 3.76 -2.36 15.89
N PHE A 45 2.67 -2.42 15.12
CA PHE A 45 2.58 -1.78 13.82
C PHE A 45 2.72 -0.26 13.94
N HIS A 46 1.99 0.37 14.87
CA HIS A 46 2.07 1.82 15.05
C HIS A 46 3.48 2.27 15.41
N HIS A 47 4.19 1.53 16.27
CA HIS A 47 5.58 1.84 16.63
C HIS A 47 6.47 1.84 15.38
N TRP A 48 6.45 0.75 14.60
CA TRP A 48 7.26 0.66 13.39
C TRP A 48 6.84 1.65 12.29
N PHE A 49 5.55 1.94 12.18
CA PHE A 49 5.04 2.90 11.21
C PHE A 49 5.51 4.32 11.54
N ASN A 50 5.49 4.71 12.82
CA ASN A 50 6.00 6.00 13.28
C ASN A 50 7.50 6.13 13.02
N GLU A 51 8.29 5.10 13.34
CA GLU A 51 9.72 5.07 13.00
C GLU A 51 9.94 5.16 11.49
N ALA A 52 9.13 4.46 10.68
CA ALA A 52 9.21 4.51 9.22
C ALA A 52 8.85 5.89 8.65
N ALA A 53 7.97 6.63 9.32
CA ALA A 53 7.61 8.00 9.00
C ALA A 53 8.62 9.03 9.52
N GLY A 54 9.59 8.62 10.33
CA GLY A 54 10.58 9.52 10.92
C GLY A 54 10.09 10.26 12.17
N HIS A 55 9.01 9.80 12.81
CA HIS A 55 8.57 10.31 14.11
C HIS A 55 9.34 9.62 15.23
N GLU A 56 9.88 10.39 16.17
CA GLU A 56 10.51 9.83 17.39
C GLU A 56 9.43 9.33 18.36
N ALA A 57 9.72 8.23 19.08
CA ALA A 57 8.76 7.51 19.92
C ALA A 57 8.27 8.28 21.17
N ASP A 58 8.90 9.41 21.53
CA ASP A 58 8.72 10.09 22.82
C ASP A 58 8.20 11.55 22.73
N GLN A 59 7.64 11.98 21.58
CA GLN A 59 6.98 13.30 21.48
C GLN A 59 5.47 13.15 21.42
N ASP A 60 4.82 13.30 22.59
CA ASP A 60 3.36 13.36 22.78
C ASP A 60 2.69 14.55 22.05
N ASP A 61 3.48 15.49 21.53
CA ASP A 61 3.02 16.58 20.69
C ASP A 61 3.53 16.36 19.27
N ALA A 62 2.74 15.68 18.44
CA ALA A 62 2.92 15.67 17.00
C ALA A 62 2.73 17.11 16.47
N VAL A 63 3.78 17.91 16.56
CA VAL A 63 3.88 19.16 15.82
C VAL A 63 3.93 18.75 14.35
N GLU A 64 3.04 19.32 13.54
CA GLU A 64 3.07 19.28 12.07
C GLU A 64 4.33 20.01 11.54
N ASP A 65 5.52 19.68 12.02
CA ASP A 65 6.76 20.21 11.52
C ASP A 65 7.08 19.43 10.23
N ASP A 66 6.53 19.92 9.12
CA ASP A 66 6.63 19.41 7.73
C ASP A 66 8.08 19.41 7.19
N ASP A 67 9.07 19.58 8.07
CA ASP A 67 10.48 19.51 7.75
C ASP A 67 10.97 18.04 7.74
N ALA A 68 10.46 17.29 6.76
CA ALA A 68 10.91 15.93 6.44
C ALA A 68 12.43 15.81 6.27
N SER A 69 13.15 16.93 6.09
CA SER A 69 14.61 16.96 5.94
C SER A 69 15.36 16.52 7.21
N LYS A 70 14.75 16.61 8.41
CA LYS A 70 15.40 16.22 9.68
C LYS A 70 15.51 14.71 9.86
N SER A 71 14.62 13.93 9.25
CA SER A 71 14.55 12.46 9.40
C SER A 71 15.57 11.70 8.52
N GLY A 72 16.19 12.37 7.56
CA GLY A 72 17.01 11.73 6.52
C GLY A 72 16.20 10.88 5.53
N ILE A 73 14.87 10.93 5.60
CA ILE A 73 13.95 10.24 4.69
C ILE A 73 13.75 11.12 3.44
N PRO A 74 13.86 10.59 2.22
CA PRO A 74 13.61 11.38 1.02
C PRO A 74 12.17 11.92 0.97
N PRO A 75 11.93 13.14 0.48
CA PRO A 75 10.59 13.77 0.47
C PRO A 75 9.57 13.05 -0.44
N TRP A 76 10.03 12.18 -1.34
CA TRP A 76 9.17 11.35 -2.19
C TRP A 76 8.79 10.01 -1.54
N PHE A 77 9.34 9.68 -0.38
CA PHE A 77 9.09 8.41 0.28
C PHE A 77 7.72 8.44 0.98
N GLU A 78 6.87 7.47 0.64
CA GLU A 78 5.53 7.33 1.22
C GLU A 78 5.52 6.14 2.20
N PRO A 79 5.72 6.34 3.52
CA PRO A 79 5.74 5.24 4.48
C PRO A 79 4.41 4.47 4.55
N ASN A 80 3.31 5.14 4.16
CA ASN A 80 1.97 4.57 4.07
C ASN A 80 1.67 3.85 2.75
N ALA A 81 2.60 3.81 1.80
CA ALA A 81 2.46 3.01 0.59
C ALA A 81 2.58 1.52 0.92
N MET A 82 1.61 0.73 0.47
CA MET A 82 1.57 -0.71 0.68
C MET A 82 1.23 -1.45 -0.61
N THR A 83 1.82 -2.63 -0.81
CA THR A 83 1.42 -3.53 -1.88
C THR A 83 0.22 -4.35 -1.43
N LEU A 84 -0.92 -4.20 -2.10
CA LEU A 84 -2.13 -4.98 -1.91
C LEU A 84 -2.18 -6.13 -2.93
N SER A 85 -2.22 -7.35 -2.43
CA SER A 85 -2.42 -8.57 -3.19
C SER A 85 -3.84 -9.11 -2.99
N THR A 86 -4.52 -9.40 -4.09
CA THR A 86 -5.89 -9.93 -4.14
C THR A 86 -5.93 -11.11 -5.10
N SER A 87 -6.92 -11.99 -4.96
CA SER A 87 -7.06 -13.16 -5.83
C SER A 87 -8.50 -13.40 -6.29
N THR A 88 -8.66 -14.08 -7.41
CA THR A 88 -9.96 -14.68 -7.79
C THR A 88 -10.18 -15.99 -7.02
N PRO A 89 -11.41 -16.51 -6.94
CA PRO A 89 -11.69 -17.81 -6.32
C PRO A 89 -10.90 -18.99 -6.93
N GLU A 90 -10.50 -18.86 -8.21
CA GLU A 90 -9.70 -19.87 -8.92
C GLU A 90 -8.18 -19.74 -8.64
N GLY A 91 -7.77 -18.81 -7.78
CA GLY A 91 -6.38 -18.63 -7.37
C GLY A 91 -5.56 -17.71 -8.27
N ARG A 92 -6.17 -16.95 -9.19
CA ARG A 92 -5.43 -15.94 -9.98
C ARG A 92 -5.11 -14.73 -9.11
N VAL A 93 -3.83 -14.51 -8.84
CA VAL A 93 -3.36 -13.41 -7.98
C VAL A 93 -2.99 -12.18 -8.80
N SER A 94 -3.26 -11.00 -8.24
CA SER A 94 -2.76 -9.73 -8.76
C SER A 94 -2.37 -8.79 -7.63
N SER A 95 -1.35 -7.97 -7.85
CA SER A 95 -0.81 -7.04 -6.84
C SER A 95 -0.68 -5.63 -7.42
N ARG A 96 -0.81 -4.62 -6.56
CA ARG A 96 -0.59 -3.20 -6.88
C ARG A 96 -0.30 -2.40 -5.62
N VAL A 97 0.29 -1.22 -5.77
CA VAL A 97 0.44 -0.26 -4.68
C VAL A 97 -0.89 0.44 -4.41
N VAL A 98 -1.24 0.58 -3.13
CA VAL A 98 -2.31 1.44 -2.61
C VAL A 98 -1.75 2.19 -1.38
N LEU A 99 -2.43 3.24 -0.95
CA LEU A 99 -2.02 4.01 0.22
C LEU A 99 -2.91 3.64 1.42
N LEU A 100 -2.29 3.30 2.54
CA LEU A 100 -2.96 3.25 3.83
C LEU A 100 -3.43 4.68 4.18
N LYS A 101 -4.70 4.80 4.57
CA LYS A 101 -5.32 6.09 4.94
C LYS A 101 -5.68 6.19 6.42
N GLY A 102 -5.71 5.07 7.12
CA GLY A 102 -5.89 5.03 8.56
C GLY A 102 -5.86 3.62 9.10
N VAL A 103 -5.64 3.52 10.39
CA VAL A 103 -5.86 2.31 11.17
C VAL A 103 -7.00 2.63 12.14
N GLU A 104 -8.16 2.05 11.90
CA GLU A 104 -9.38 2.34 12.66
C GLU A 104 -9.99 1.02 13.11
N GLN A 105 -10.39 0.91 14.39
CA GLN A 105 -11.05 -0.29 14.92
C GLN A 105 -10.21 -1.57 14.69
N ALA A 106 -8.88 -1.47 14.81
CA ALA A 106 -7.93 -2.54 14.50
C ALA A 106 -8.01 -3.06 13.04
N GLN A 107 -8.42 -2.20 12.10
CA GLN A 107 -8.48 -2.51 10.67
C GLN A 107 -7.66 -1.51 9.86
N PHE A 108 -7.06 -1.99 8.77
CA PHE A 108 -6.26 -1.19 7.85
C PHE A 108 -7.14 -0.64 6.73
N VAL A 109 -7.33 0.69 6.68
CA VAL A 109 -8.29 1.35 5.78
C VAL A 109 -7.58 1.94 4.57
N PHE A 110 -8.10 1.66 3.38
CA PHE A 110 -7.70 2.29 2.12
C PHE A 110 -8.92 2.58 1.25
N PHE A 111 -8.78 3.50 0.29
CA PHE A 111 -9.90 3.94 -0.55
C PHE A 111 -9.66 3.60 -2.02
N THR A 112 -10.71 3.20 -2.71
CA THR A 112 -10.60 2.76 -4.09
C THR A 112 -11.92 2.86 -4.86
N ASN A 113 -11.88 2.53 -6.14
CA ASN A 113 -13.08 2.37 -6.95
C ASN A 113 -13.56 0.91 -6.86
N TYR A 114 -14.83 0.71 -6.54
CA TYR A 114 -15.48 -0.59 -6.36
C TYR A 114 -15.63 -1.40 -7.66
N ASP A 115 -15.56 -0.76 -8.83
CA ASP A 115 -15.59 -1.43 -10.13
C ASP A 115 -14.20 -1.91 -10.58
N SER A 116 -13.14 -1.53 -9.88
CA SER A 116 -11.78 -1.94 -10.25
C SER A 116 -11.55 -3.44 -10.06
N VAL A 117 -10.58 -4.00 -10.79
CA VAL A 117 -10.23 -5.43 -10.72
C VAL A 117 -9.97 -5.90 -9.29
N LYS A 118 -9.29 -5.08 -8.47
CA LYS A 118 -8.97 -5.44 -7.08
C LYS A 118 -10.24 -5.53 -6.22
N SER A 119 -11.20 -4.63 -6.42
CA SER A 119 -12.45 -4.58 -5.66
C SER A 119 -13.41 -5.69 -6.08
N GLN A 120 -13.45 -6.01 -7.37
CA GLN A 120 -14.18 -7.17 -7.88
C GLN A 120 -13.61 -8.47 -7.31
N GLN A 121 -12.28 -8.61 -7.28
CA GLN A 121 -11.61 -9.74 -6.64
C GLN A 121 -11.91 -9.83 -5.14
N ILE A 122 -11.81 -8.72 -4.40
CA ILE A 122 -12.15 -8.67 -2.97
C ILE A 122 -13.61 -9.04 -2.71
N THR A 123 -14.53 -8.61 -3.58
CA THR A 123 -15.95 -8.96 -3.46
C THR A 123 -16.18 -10.46 -3.64
N ALA A 124 -15.42 -11.11 -4.53
CA ALA A 124 -15.53 -12.55 -4.80
C ALA A 124 -14.73 -13.42 -3.81
N ASN A 125 -13.58 -12.91 -3.34
CA ASN A 125 -12.72 -13.53 -2.34
C ASN A 125 -12.14 -12.43 -1.44
N PRO A 126 -12.66 -12.27 -0.21
CA PRO A 126 -12.29 -11.15 0.65
C PRO A 126 -10.92 -11.32 1.31
N MET A 127 -10.24 -12.47 1.11
CA MET A 127 -8.92 -12.70 1.68
C MET A 127 -7.86 -11.96 0.88
N VAL A 128 -7.12 -11.08 1.56
CA VAL A 128 -6.10 -10.21 0.97
C VAL A 128 -4.80 -10.26 1.75
N SER A 129 -3.73 -9.78 1.12
CA SER A 129 -2.47 -9.49 1.80
C SER A 129 -1.99 -8.06 1.53
N LEU A 130 -1.55 -7.38 2.57
CA LEU A 130 -0.88 -6.08 2.53
C LEU A 130 0.61 -6.30 2.83
N CYS A 131 1.49 -5.62 2.11
CA CYS A 131 2.93 -5.64 2.37
C CYS A 131 3.49 -4.22 2.38
N PHE A 132 4.02 -3.81 3.53
CA PHE A 132 4.79 -2.60 3.71
C PHE A 132 6.27 -2.95 3.63
N PHE A 133 7.03 -2.20 2.84
CA PHE A 133 8.48 -2.37 2.75
C PHE A 133 9.17 -1.03 2.99
N TRP A 134 9.93 -0.96 4.07
CA TRP A 134 10.66 0.24 4.50
C TRP A 134 12.16 -0.03 4.36
N PRO A 135 12.74 0.17 3.15
CA PRO A 135 14.11 -0.21 2.85
C PRO A 135 15.14 0.54 3.69
N HIS A 136 14.83 1.77 4.11
CA HIS A 136 15.70 2.60 4.96
C HIS A 136 15.84 2.04 6.38
N LEU A 137 14.86 1.27 6.85
CA LEU A 137 14.91 0.54 8.13
C LEU A 137 15.25 -0.94 7.96
N GLN A 138 15.30 -1.43 6.71
CA GLN A 138 15.43 -2.85 6.38
C GLN A 138 14.33 -3.67 7.05
N ARG A 139 13.10 -3.16 7.01
CA ARG A 139 11.93 -3.77 7.62
C ARG A 139 10.84 -4.04 6.61
N GLN A 140 10.06 -5.06 6.90
CA GLN A 140 8.86 -5.38 6.17
C GLN A 140 7.76 -5.78 7.16
N VAL A 141 6.53 -5.34 6.89
CA VAL A 141 5.34 -5.81 7.59
C VAL A 141 4.40 -6.43 6.58
N MET A 142 4.08 -7.71 6.77
CA MET A 142 3.09 -8.41 5.98
C MET A 142 1.85 -8.65 6.80
N ILE A 143 0.68 -8.36 6.23
CA ILE A 143 -0.60 -8.50 6.90
C ILE A 143 -1.47 -9.35 6.01
N ALA A 144 -2.00 -10.45 6.52
CA ALA A 144 -3.05 -11.21 5.87
C ALA A 144 -4.36 -11.01 6.64
N GLY A 145 -5.47 -10.92 5.91
CA GLY A 145 -6.74 -10.62 6.54
C GLY A 145 -7.92 -10.61 5.59
N ARG A 146 -9.09 -10.30 6.15
CA ARG A 146 -10.36 -10.19 5.42
C ARG A 146 -10.66 -8.72 5.14
N ALA A 147 -10.89 -8.39 3.87
CA ALA A 147 -11.25 -7.04 3.44
C ALA A 147 -12.77 -6.88 3.29
N GLU A 148 -13.32 -5.81 3.86
CA GLU A 148 -14.74 -5.48 3.79
C GLU A 148 -14.96 -3.99 3.46
N ARG A 149 -16.13 -3.65 2.90
CA ARG A 149 -16.47 -2.25 2.63
C ARG A 149 -16.79 -1.54 3.93
N ILE A 150 -16.26 -0.32 4.10
CA ILE A 150 -16.67 0.54 5.20
C ILE A 150 -18.03 1.19 4.86
N SER A 151 -18.71 1.72 5.88
CA SER A 151 -19.95 2.46 5.72
C SER A 151 -19.82 3.62 4.70
N ARG A 152 -20.90 3.94 4.00
CA ARG A 152 -20.94 5.08 3.07
C ARG A 152 -20.58 6.40 3.76
N ASP A 153 -21.05 6.63 4.98
CA ASP A 153 -20.76 7.85 5.75
C ASP A 153 -19.26 8.03 6.03
N ARG A 154 -18.56 6.97 6.46
CA ARG A 154 -17.09 6.99 6.59
C ARG A 154 -16.40 7.28 5.25
N SER A 155 -16.95 6.73 4.15
CA SER A 155 -16.43 6.98 2.80
C SER A 155 -16.63 8.42 2.34
N GLU A 156 -17.80 8.99 2.60
CA GLU A 156 -18.15 10.37 2.25
C GLU A 156 -17.32 11.37 3.05
N LYS A 157 -17.16 11.14 4.37
CA LYS A 157 -16.31 11.96 5.23
C LYS A 157 -14.87 12.04 4.69
N TYR A 158 -14.28 10.90 4.34
CA TYR A 158 -12.93 10.90 3.75
C TYR A 158 -12.92 11.48 2.33
N PHE A 159 -13.94 11.22 1.51
CA PHE A 159 -14.02 11.77 0.16
C PHE A 159 -13.93 13.30 0.16
N HIS A 160 -14.68 13.95 1.05
CA HIS A 160 -14.71 15.41 1.16
C HIS A 160 -13.47 16.02 1.81
N SER A 161 -12.64 15.24 2.51
CA SER A 161 -11.35 15.72 3.01
C SER A 161 -10.26 15.74 1.93
N ARG A 162 -10.50 15.13 0.75
CA ARG A 162 -9.53 15.09 -0.35
C ARG A 162 -9.50 16.43 -1.10
N PRO A 163 -8.37 16.81 -1.70
CA PRO A 163 -8.31 17.94 -2.63
C PRO A 163 -9.39 17.85 -3.71
N ARG A 164 -9.90 18.99 -4.16
CA ARG A 164 -11.00 19.06 -5.13
C ARG A 164 -10.68 18.30 -6.41
N GLU A 165 -9.45 18.41 -6.90
CA GLU A 165 -8.96 17.71 -8.09
C GLU A 165 -9.01 16.18 -7.91
N SER A 166 -8.74 15.71 -6.70
CA SER A 166 -8.85 14.30 -6.33
C SER A 166 -10.31 13.82 -6.29
N GLN A 167 -11.23 14.67 -5.83
CA GLN A 167 -12.67 14.40 -5.86
C GLN A 167 -13.18 14.30 -7.31
N LEU A 168 -12.81 15.26 -8.17
CA LEU A 168 -13.13 15.22 -9.61
C LEU A 168 -12.52 14.00 -10.32
N GLY A 169 -11.26 13.67 -10.00
CA GLY A 169 -10.57 12.52 -10.58
C GLY A 169 -11.26 11.18 -10.26
N ALA A 170 -11.91 11.07 -9.10
CA ALA A 170 -12.68 9.88 -8.75
C ALA A 170 -13.94 9.71 -9.62
N HIS A 171 -14.57 10.81 -10.05
CA HIS A 171 -15.69 10.77 -11.02
C HIS A 171 -15.21 10.54 -12.46
N ALA A 172 -14.08 11.12 -12.85
CA ALA A 172 -13.58 11.02 -14.22
C ALA A 172 -13.10 9.61 -14.61
N SER A 173 -12.58 8.87 -13.62
CA SER A 173 -11.92 7.58 -13.84
C SER A 173 -12.88 6.40 -13.74
N THR A 174 -13.05 5.68 -14.86
CA THR A 174 -13.56 4.30 -14.86
C THR A 174 -12.40 3.35 -14.59
N GLN A 175 -11.97 3.28 -13.32
CA GLN A 175 -10.73 2.61 -12.93
C GLN A 175 -10.66 1.15 -13.44
N SER A 176 -9.54 0.80 -14.07
CA SER A 176 -9.28 -0.53 -14.67
C SER A 176 -10.04 -0.84 -15.98
N ALA A 177 -10.86 0.06 -16.50
CA ALA A 177 -11.44 -0.08 -17.83
C ALA A 177 -10.45 0.34 -18.93
N VAL A 178 -10.57 -0.28 -20.11
CA VAL A 178 -9.85 0.16 -21.31
C VAL A 178 -10.45 1.48 -21.78
N ILE A 179 -9.59 2.48 -22.02
CA ILE A 179 -9.97 3.77 -22.60
C ILE A 179 -9.17 3.98 -23.89
N GLU A 180 -9.74 4.72 -24.84
CA GLU A 180 -9.13 4.96 -26.15
C GLU A 180 -7.82 5.77 -26.04
N SER A 181 -7.81 6.81 -25.18
CA SER A 181 -6.65 7.69 -25.03
C SER A 181 -6.73 8.51 -23.74
N ARG A 182 -5.62 9.18 -23.40
CA ARG A 182 -5.54 10.15 -22.30
C ARG A 182 -6.55 11.30 -22.45
N ALA A 183 -6.84 11.73 -23.68
CA ALA A 183 -7.76 12.83 -23.96
C ALA A 183 -9.18 12.58 -23.40
N VAL A 184 -9.59 11.30 -23.30
CA VAL A 184 -10.87 10.92 -22.68
C VAL A 184 -10.94 11.36 -21.22
N LEU A 185 -9.85 11.16 -20.45
CA LEU A 185 -9.81 11.56 -19.04
C LEU A 185 -9.77 13.08 -18.89
N GLU A 186 -8.99 13.76 -19.73
CA GLU A 186 -8.87 15.22 -19.70
C GLU A 186 -10.19 15.92 -20.05
N ASN A 187 -10.93 15.41 -21.03
CA ASN A 187 -12.24 15.93 -21.39
C ASN A 187 -13.27 15.69 -20.27
N ARG A 188 -13.28 14.49 -19.66
CA ARG A 188 -14.16 14.20 -18.51
C ARG A 188 -13.87 15.12 -17.32
N ILE A 189 -12.61 15.39 -17.02
CA ILE A 189 -12.24 16.33 -15.95
C ILE A 189 -12.79 17.73 -16.24
N LYS A 190 -12.66 18.22 -17.49
CA LYS A 190 -13.22 19.52 -17.89
C LYS A 190 -14.75 19.56 -17.74
N GLU A 191 -15.45 18.56 -18.27
CA GLU A 191 -16.90 18.45 -18.15
C GLU A 191 -17.37 18.42 -16.67
N LEU A 192 -16.62 17.74 -15.81
CA LEU A 192 -16.91 17.69 -14.38
C LEU A 192 -16.60 19.02 -13.67
N ALA A 193 -15.54 19.71 -14.08
CA ALA A 193 -15.24 21.04 -13.56
C ALA A 193 -16.33 22.07 -13.93
N ASP A 194 -16.88 21.98 -15.14
CA ASP A 194 -18.01 22.82 -15.58
C ASP A 194 -19.31 22.44 -14.85
N ARG A 195 -19.53 21.14 -14.59
CA ARG A 195 -20.69 20.64 -13.83
C ARG A 195 -20.65 21.03 -12.35
N TYR A 196 -19.45 21.09 -11.77
CA TYR A 196 -19.22 21.46 -10.38
C TYR A 196 -18.32 22.70 -10.29
N PRO A 197 -18.84 23.90 -10.59
CA PRO A 197 -18.05 25.12 -10.59
C PRO A 197 -17.74 25.62 -9.16
N GLY A 198 -16.61 26.31 -9.01
CA GLY A 198 -16.22 26.97 -7.76
C GLY A 198 -16.21 26.02 -6.55
N ASP A 199 -16.88 26.43 -5.47
CA ASP A 199 -16.95 25.67 -4.21
C ASP A 199 -18.14 24.69 -4.15
N THR A 200 -18.75 24.37 -5.29
CA THR A 200 -19.87 23.40 -5.33
C THR A 200 -19.40 22.06 -4.77
N VAL A 201 -20.21 21.50 -3.86
CA VAL A 201 -19.96 20.18 -3.26
C VAL A 201 -20.06 19.12 -4.35
N ILE A 202 -18.97 18.36 -4.53
CA ILE A 202 -18.94 17.21 -5.44
C ILE A 202 -19.47 16.02 -4.65
N PRO A 203 -20.55 15.34 -5.06
CA PRO A 203 -21.07 14.19 -4.33
C PRO A 203 -20.09 13.02 -4.37
N LEU A 204 -20.14 12.14 -3.38
CA LEU A 204 -19.43 10.86 -3.43
C LEU A 204 -19.96 9.99 -4.60
N PRO A 205 -19.10 9.48 -5.51
CA PRO A 205 -19.52 8.51 -6.52
C PRO A 205 -20.03 7.20 -5.90
N ASP A 206 -21.05 6.58 -6.50
CA ASP A 206 -21.63 5.31 -6.00
C ASP A 206 -20.65 4.14 -6.02
N ASN A 207 -19.73 4.14 -6.99
CA ASN A 207 -18.70 3.13 -7.16
C ASN A 207 -17.37 3.52 -6.48
N TRP A 208 -17.36 4.43 -5.51
CA TRP A 208 -16.15 4.82 -4.79
C TRP A 208 -16.36 4.74 -3.28
N GLY A 209 -15.33 4.28 -2.57
CA GLY A 209 -15.35 4.30 -1.11
C GLY A 209 -14.20 3.53 -0.49
N GLY A 210 -14.29 3.35 0.82
CA GLY A 210 -13.27 2.67 1.61
C GLY A 210 -13.46 1.16 1.67
N LEU A 211 -12.34 0.47 1.84
CA LEU A 211 -12.23 -0.93 2.25
C LEU A 211 -11.37 -0.97 3.51
N ALA A 212 -11.72 -1.84 4.45
CA ALA A 212 -10.99 -2.07 5.69
C ALA A 212 -10.55 -3.53 5.75
N VAL A 213 -9.27 -3.78 6.07
CA VAL A 213 -8.72 -5.13 6.23
C VAL A 213 -8.64 -5.45 7.72
N GLU A 214 -9.42 -6.43 8.14
CA GLU A 214 -9.31 -7.06 9.46
C GLU A 214 -8.16 -8.08 9.42
N PRO A 215 -7.07 -7.87 10.20
CA PRO A 215 -5.94 -8.78 10.19
C PRO A 215 -6.27 -10.09 10.90
N THR A 216 -5.75 -11.19 10.35
CA THR A 216 -5.69 -12.52 10.98
C THR A 216 -4.26 -13.00 11.17
N GLU A 217 -3.35 -12.46 10.36
CA GLU A 217 -1.91 -12.68 10.50
C GLU A 217 -1.17 -11.36 10.28
N MET A 218 -0.18 -11.08 11.13
CA MET A 218 0.73 -9.95 10.96
C MET A 218 2.16 -10.46 11.17
N GLU A 219 3.00 -10.38 10.15
CA GLU A 219 4.42 -10.73 10.22
C GLU A 219 5.27 -9.46 10.21
N PHE A 220 6.15 -9.37 11.20
CA PHE A 220 7.19 -8.36 11.34
C PHE A 220 8.52 -8.99 10.98
N TRP A 221 9.10 -8.49 9.90
CA TRP A 221 10.37 -8.96 9.37
C TRP A 221 11.42 -7.87 9.52
N GLN A 222 12.57 -8.23 10.10
CA GLN A 222 13.72 -7.35 10.27
C GLN A 222 14.94 -7.97 9.58
N GLY A 223 15.53 -7.18 8.68
CA GLY A 223 16.77 -7.53 8.01
C GLY A 223 17.92 -7.65 9.00
N ARG A 224 18.69 -8.72 8.86
CA ARG A 224 19.88 -9.06 9.63
C ARG A 224 21.04 -9.40 8.70
N ASP A 225 22.24 -9.42 9.26
CA ASP A 225 23.40 -9.91 8.53
C ASP A 225 23.21 -11.40 8.19
N SER A 226 24.13 -11.97 7.42
CA SER A 226 24.23 -13.43 7.22
C SER A 226 23.00 -14.18 6.64
N ARG A 227 21.89 -13.49 6.30
CA ARG A 227 20.57 -14.04 5.90
C ARG A 227 19.73 -14.60 7.04
N LEU A 228 20.18 -14.48 8.29
CA LEU A 228 19.44 -14.95 9.45
C LEU A 228 18.45 -13.88 9.93
N HIS A 229 17.48 -13.56 9.07
CA HIS A 229 16.50 -12.50 9.32
C HIS A 229 15.56 -12.85 10.47
N ASP A 230 15.20 -11.84 11.25
CA ASP A 230 14.23 -12.02 12.33
C ASP A 230 12.81 -11.93 11.77
N ARG A 231 11.97 -12.88 12.17
CA ARG A 231 10.59 -13.01 11.69
C ARG A 231 9.69 -13.36 12.87
N ILE A 232 8.89 -12.40 13.31
CA ILE A 232 7.88 -12.59 14.36
C ILE A 232 6.49 -12.48 13.74
N VAL A 233 5.66 -13.48 13.97
CA VAL A 233 4.31 -13.57 13.40
C VAL A 233 3.28 -13.66 14.49
N TYR A 234 2.26 -12.81 14.37
CA TYR A 234 1.05 -12.81 15.17
C TYR A 234 -0.04 -13.51 14.39
N ARG A 235 -0.76 -14.45 15.01
CA ARG A 235 -1.89 -15.16 14.41
C ARG A 235 -3.12 -15.12 15.30
N ARG A 236 -4.28 -14.97 14.66
CA ARG A 236 -5.60 -15.22 15.26
C ARG A 236 -6.56 -15.76 14.20
N GLU A 237 -7.61 -16.41 14.65
CA GLU A 237 -8.72 -16.79 13.77
C GLU A 237 -9.67 -15.59 13.55
N LEU A 238 -10.42 -15.62 12.46
CA LEU A 238 -11.51 -14.66 12.23
C LEU A 238 -12.62 -14.83 13.26
N ASP A 239 -13.35 -13.73 13.52
CA ASP A 239 -14.57 -13.70 14.33
C ASP A 239 -14.38 -14.21 15.78
N GLN A 240 -13.15 -14.15 16.30
CA GLN A 240 -12.86 -14.45 17.70
C GLN A 240 -13.43 -13.37 18.64
N PRO A 241 -13.79 -13.73 19.89
CA PRO A 241 -14.27 -12.77 20.87
C PRO A 241 -13.27 -11.61 21.08
N PRO A 242 -13.76 -10.37 21.28
CA PRO A 242 -12.91 -9.25 21.65
C PRO A 242 -12.03 -9.57 22.87
N GLY A 243 -10.77 -9.15 22.81
CA GLY A 243 -9.80 -9.39 23.89
C GLY A 243 -9.14 -10.78 23.84
N THR A 244 -9.46 -11.63 22.86
CA THR A 244 -8.70 -12.87 22.65
C THR A 244 -7.25 -12.54 22.28
N PRO A 245 -6.24 -13.03 23.02
CA PRO A 245 -4.84 -12.68 22.78
C PRO A 245 -4.34 -13.28 21.47
N TRP A 246 -3.44 -12.55 20.80
CA TRP A 246 -2.75 -13.04 19.62
C TRP A 246 -1.73 -14.12 19.96
N LYS A 247 -1.62 -15.13 19.10
CA LYS A 247 -0.53 -16.11 19.21
C LYS A 247 0.72 -15.57 18.51
N ILE A 248 1.80 -15.40 19.26
CA ILE A 248 3.10 -14.92 18.75
C ILE A 248 4.03 -16.10 18.52
N VAL A 249 4.66 -16.16 17.34
CA VAL A 249 5.65 -17.19 17.00
C VAL A 249 6.81 -16.61 16.19
N ARG A 250 8.02 -17.16 16.40
CA ARG A 250 9.17 -16.91 15.53
C ARG A 250 9.15 -17.87 14.33
N LEU A 251 9.45 -17.37 13.14
CA LEU A 251 9.67 -18.18 11.94
C LEU A 251 11.16 -18.23 11.58
N SER A 252 11.57 -19.33 10.94
CA SER A 252 12.87 -19.38 10.27
C SER A 252 12.89 -18.41 9.08
N PRO A 253 14.02 -17.72 8.82
CA PRO A 253 14.23 -17.00 7.58
C PRO A 253 14.35 -17.94 6.36
#